data_AF-A0A920MHL7-F1
#
_entry.id   AF-A0A920MHL7-F1
#
_cell.length_a   1.000
_cell.length_b   1.000
_cell.length_c   1.000
_cell.angle_alpha   90.00
_cell.angle_beta   90.00
_cell.angle_gamma   90.00
#
_symmetry.space_group_name_H-M   'P 1'
#
loop_
_entity.id
_entity.type
_entity.pdbx_description
1 polymer ?
#
loop_
_entity_poly.entity_id
_entity_poly.type
_entity_poly.pdbx_seq_one_letter_code
_entity_poly.pdbx_strand_id
1 'polypeptide(L)' 'MKILPPDFVDKFSGKIINLHPSLLPKYKGLNTHEKALEAKDKFHGASVHFVNSRLDDGPIIIQSKC' A
#
# COMPACT_ATOMS: atom_id res chain seq x y z
N MET A 1 10.81 -7.54 -3.67
CA MET A 1 9.41 -7.28 -4.09
C MET A 1 9.27 -7.57 -5.57
N LYS A 2 8.12 -8.08 -6.00
CA LYS A 2 7.82 -8.33 -7.41
C LYS A 2 6.49 -7.64 -7.74
N ILE A 3 6.45 -6.91 -8.85
CA ILE A 3 5.21 -6.34 -9.37
C ILE A 3 4.40 -7.49 -9.99
N LEU A 4 3.12 -7.60 -9.61
CA LEU A 4 2.24 -8.59 -10.20
C LEU A 4 1.92 -8.20 -11.65
N PRO A 5 1.95 -9.15 -12.61
CA PRO A 5 1.54 -8.87 -13.98
C PRO A 5 0.08 -8.38 -14.04
N PRO A 6 -0.26 -7.44 -14.93
CA PRO A 6 -1.63 -6.92 -15.05
C PRO A 6 -2.69 -8.02 -15.21
N ASP A 7 -2.45 -8.99 -16.10
CA ASP A 7 -3.37 -10.11 -16.35
C ASP A 7 -3.69 -10.93 -15.09
N PHE A 8 -2.71 -11.05 -14.18
CA PHE A 8 -2.93 -11.74 -12.90
C PHE A 8 -3.83 -10.90 -12.00
N VAL A 9 -3.58 -9.61 -11.90
CA VAL A 9 -4.39 -8.69 -11.08
C VAL A 9 -5.82 -8.64 -11.60
N ASP A 10 -6.01 -8.58 -12.91
CA ASP A 10 -7.34 -8.53 -13.53
C ASP A 10 -8.11 -9.84 -13.31
N LYS A 11 -7.44 -10.99 -13.47
CA LYS A 11 -8.04 -12.32 -13.23
C LYS A 11 -8.54 -12.49 -11.79
N PHE A 12 -7.88 -11.85 -10.83
CA PHE A 12 -8.21 -11.94 -9.41
C PHE A 12 -8.70 -10.60 -8.84
N SER A 13 -9.31 -9.76 -9.68
CA SER A 13 -9.86 -8.47 -9.27
C SER A 13 -10.82 -8.63 -8.07
N GLY A 14 -10.63 -7.78 -7.05
CA GLY A 14 -11.39 -7.83 -5.79
C GLY A 14 -11.07 -9.00 -4.86
N LYS A 15 -10.07 -9.84 -5.19
CA LYS A 15 -9.68 -11.02 -4.39
C LYS A 15 -8.26 -10.96 -3.83
N ILE A 16 -7.45 -10.00 -4.29
CA ILE A 16 -6.07 -9.82 -3.81
C ILE A 16 -6.05 -8.66 -2.82
N ILE A 17 -5.46 -8.91 -1.64
CA ILE A 17 -5.25 -7.91 -0.59
C ILE A 17 -3.74 -7.74 -0.38
N ASN A 18 -3.32 -6.50 -0.15
CA ASN A 18 -1.94 -6.15 0.20
C ASN A 18 -1.91 -5.40 1.54
N LEU A 19 -0.88 -5.68 2.35
CA LEU A 19 -0.54 -4.89 3.53
C LEU A 19 0.62 -3.96 3.16
N HIS A 20 0.35 -2.66 3.14
CA HIS A 20 1.32 -1.65 2.81
C HIS A 20 1.79 -0.91 4.07
N PRO A 21 3.11 -0.81 4.34
CA PRO A 21 3.66 -0.21 5.56
C PRO A 21 3.67 1.33 5.48
N SER A 22 2.51 1.93 5.22
CA SER A 22 2.26 3.36 5.41
C SER A 22 0.76 3.62 5.58
N LEU A 23 0.41 4.84 5.98
CA LEU A 23 -0.97 5.34 5.95
C LEU A 23 -1.29 5.87 4.55
N LEU A 24 -1.67 4.98 3.63
CA LEU A 24 -2.07 5.36 2.27
C LEU A 24 -3.13 6.48 2.31
N PRO A 25 -3.02 7.49 1.42
CA PRO A 25 -2.17 7.54 0.23
C PRO A 25 -0.71 7.99 0.47
N LYS A 26 -0.27 8.23 1.71
CA LYS A 26 1.14 8.62 1.97
C LYS A 26 2.10 7.50 1.62
N TYR A 27 3.25 7.87 1.05
CA TYR A 27 4.39 6.97 0.79
C TYR A 27 4.04 5.68 0.04
N LYS A 28 3.58 5.80 -1.20
CA LYS A 28 3.47 4.65 -2.11
C LYS A 28 4.85 4.09 -2.46
N GLY A 29 4.90 2.81 -2.82
CA GLY A 29 6.10 2.10 -3.24
C GLY A 29 7.06 1.81 -2.09
N LEU A 30 8.36 1.82 -2.41
CA LEU A 30 9.40 1.33 -1.50
C LEU A 30 9.81 2.36 -0.44
N ASN A 31 10.53 1.87 0.58
CA ASN A 31 11.21 2.64 1.63
C ASN A 31 10.28 3.62 2.38
N THR A 32 9.08 3.17 2.72
CA THR A 32 8.07 4.02 3.38
C THR A 32 8.51 4.52 4.76
N HIS A 33 9.26 3.71 5.50
CA HIS A 33 9.79 4.09 6.82
C HIS A 33 10.84 5.21 6.72
N GLU A 34 11.77 5.11 5.77
CA GLU A 34 12.78 6.14 5.51
C GLU A 34 12.12 7.47 5.16
N LYS A 35 11.17 7.45 4.21
CA LYS A 35 10.40 8.64 3.82
C LYS A 35 9.65 9.27 5.00
N ALA A 36 9.07 8.46 5.89
CA ALA A 36 8.37 8.96 7.08
C ALA A 36 9.34 9.61 8.08
N LEU A 37 10.53 9.04 8.27
CA LEU A 37 11.58 9.60 9.13
C LEU A 37 12.13 10.91 8.57
N GLU A 38 12.43 10.95 7.26
CA GLU A 38 12.90 12.16 6.56
C GLU A 38 11.88 13.30 6.64
N ALA A 39 10.59 12.97 6.47
CA ALA A 39 9.49 13.91 6.60
C ALA A 39 9.21 14.32 8.06
N LYS A 40 9.88 13.68 9.04
CA LYS A 40 9.66 13.86 10.49
C LYS A 40 8.19 13.69 10.86
N ASP A 41 7.52 12.72 10.23
CA ASP A 41 6.12 12.44 10.51
C ASP A 41 5.96 12.03 11.99
N LYS A 42 5.01 12.68 12.67
CA LYS A 42 4.70 12.36 14.08
C LYS A 42 4.10 10.97 14.26
N PHE A 43 3.48 10.44 13.21
CA PHE A 43 2.80 9.15 13.21
C PHE A 43 3.05 8.42 11.91
N HIS A 44 3.20 7.11 12.02
CA HIS A 44 3.28 6.21 10.88
C HIS A 44 2.12 5.20 10.97
N GLY A 45 2.19 4.12 10.20
CA GLY A 45 1.17 3.10 10.27
C GLY A 45 1.22 2.13 9.11
N ALA A 46 0.15 1.36 8.96
CA ALA A 46 -0.02 0.44 7.85
C ALA A 46 -1.45 0.48 7.33
N SER A 47 -1.60 0.14 6.05
CA SER A 47 -2.87 0.07 5.34
C SER A 47 -3.05 -1.31 4.73
N VAL A 48 -4.19 -1.92 4.98
CA VAL A 48 -4.64 -3.10 4.24
C VAL A 48 -5.57 -2.61 3.13
N HIS A 49 -5.27 -2.94 1.88
CA HIS A 49 -6.06 -2.49 0.73
C HIS A 49 -6.17 -3.58 -0.34
N PHE A 50 -7.19 -3.49 -1.19
CA PHE A 50 -7.28 -4.36 -2.36
C PHE A 50 -6.20 -3.99 -3.39
N VAL A 51 -5.67 -4.97 -4.10
CA VAL A 51 -4.73 -4.73 -5.22
C VAL A 51 -5.53 -4.44 -6.49
N ASN A 52 -5.10 -3.43 -7.23
CA ASN A 52 -5.58 -3.12 -8.58
C ASN A 52 -4.38 -2.91 -9.53
N SER A 53 -4.65 -2.53 -10.78
CA SER A 53 -3.62 -2.31 -11.81
C SER A 53 -2.70 -1.12 -11.53
N ARG A 54 -3.00 -0.30 -10.52
CA ARG A 54 -2.20 0.84 -10.09
C ARG A 54 -1.47 0.52 -8.79
N LEU A 55 -0.23 1.01 -8.66
CA LEU A 55 0.59 0.75 -7.48
C LEU A 55 -0.02 1.43 -6.23
N ASP A 56 -0.29 0.63 -5.20
CA ASP A 56 -0.78 1.04 -3.88
C ASP A 56 -1.98 2.01 -3.94
N ASP A 57 -2.91 1.75 -4.86
CA ASP A 57 -4.03 2.67 -5.17
C ASP A 57 -5.40 2.00 -5.08
N GLY A 58 -5.48 0.76 -4.62
CA GLY A 58 -6.77 0.10 -4.48
C GLY A 58 -7.53 0.54 -3.22
N PRO A 59 -8.84 0.25 -3.16
CA PRO A 59 -9.68 0.61 -2.02
C PRO A 59 -9.12 0.10 -0.69
N ILE A 60 -9.05 1.02 0.29
CA ILE A 60 -8.59 0.72 1.65
C ILE A 60 -9.66 -0.09 2.38
N ILE A 61 -9.24 -1.17 3.04
CA ILE A 61 -10.07 -2.01 3.89
C ILE A 61 -9.97 -1.53 5.34
N ILE A 62 -8.75 -1.38 5.84
CA ILE A 62 -8.48 -0.93 7.21
C ILE A 62 -7.10 -0.27 7.29
N GLN A 63 -6.94 0.66 8.23
CA GLN A 63 -5.65 1.26 8.57
C GLN A 63 -5.44 1.22 10.07
N SER A 64 -4.17 1.16 10.47
CA SER A 64 -3.76 1.35 11.86
C SER A 64 -2.62 2.35 11.94
N LYS A 65 -2.72 3.27 12.90
CA LYS A 65 -1.71 4.29 13.17
C LYS A 65 -0.78 3.83 14.30
N CYS A 66 0.52 4.06 14.15
CA CYS A 66 1.52 3.92 15.19
C CYS A 66 2.22 5.26 15.49
#